data_AF-A0A2M8GJV4-F1
#
_entry.id   AF-A0A2M8GJV4-F1
#
_cell.length_a   1.000
_cell.length_b   1.000
_cell.length_c   1.000
_cell.angle_alpha   90.00
_cell.angle_beta   90.00
_cell.angle_gamma   90.00
#
_symmetry.space_group_name_H-M   'P 1'
#
loop_
_entity.id
_entity.type
_entity.pdbx_description
1 polymer ?
#
loop_
_entity_poly.entity_id
_entity_poly.type
_entity_poly.pdbx_seq_one_letter_code
_entity_poly.pdbx_strand_id
1 'polypeptide(L)'
;MSSIESIELNVRSYRSALKSSLEITVNSLTNSHLKMESILHPYGNNPDIVDISTLVYTLLRLPSTLDKTKLVVMGQSPEVFENGGYPNVTSWPKCPPTARRRVRYFNPSIHILAEIISSISDVDDVVNSIVAYQTEWNKLHHLLKLHYPHLRDLKKAIHSKNIINTLKITPKDWQNLCQSLGKNYSLRFTRIYNLHHNLRIRLLAGSWIDYTKTTQLWWRNIEPHLASQKSPTKADRPVYFISSNTHSLL
;
A
#
# COMPACT_ATOMS: atom_id res chain seq x y z
N MET A 1 -6.19 -17.27 -16.22
CA MET A 1 -6.90 -17.46 -14.93
C MET A 1 -5.84 -17.86 -13.94
N SER A 2 -5.74 -17.15 -12.81
CA SER A 2 -4.74 -17.42 -11.77
C SER A 2 -4.74 -18.89 -11.35
N SER A 3 -3.61 -19.59 -11.49
CA SER A 3 -3.44 -20.93 -10.90
C SER A 3 -3.10 -20.79 -9.42
N ILE A 4 -3.53 -21.76 -8.60
CA ILE A 4 -3.20 -21.80 -7.17
C ILE A 4 -1.68 -21.75 -6.96
N GLU A 5 -0.93 -22.46 -7.80
CA GLU A 5 0.54 -22.47 -7.80
C GLU A 5 1.14 -21.07 -8.00
N SER A 6 0.60 -20.26 -8.91
CA SER A 6 1.08 -18.89 -9.15
C SER A 6 0.79 -17.96 -7.97
N ILE A 7 -0.35 -18.15 -7.29
CA ILE A 7 -0.69 -17.42 -6.06
C ILE A 7 0.31 -17.80 -4.95
N GLU A 8 0.51 -19.10 -4.72
CA GLU A 8 1.45 -19.59 -3.71
C GLU A 8 2.88 -19.13 -3.99
N LEU A 9 3.31 -19.14 -5.26
CA LEU A 9 4.60 -18.63 -5.67
C LEU A 9 4.75 -17.14 -5.35
N ASN A 10 3.73 -16.31 -5.65
CA ASN A 10 3.77 -14.90 -5.32
C ASN A 10 3.87 -14.68 -3.80
N VAL A 11 3.04 -15.37 -3.01
CA VAL A 11 3.05 -15.33 -1.54
C VAL A 11 4.41 -15.72 -0.98
N ARG A 12 4.97 -16.84 -1.44
CA ARG A 12 6.30 -17.30 -1.03
C ARG A 12 7.39 -16.30 -1.40
N SER A 13 7.30 -15.70 -2.59
CA SER A 13 8.32 -14.77 -3.09
C SER A 13 8.48 -13.55 -2.18
N TYR A 14 7.39 -12.81 -1.90
CA TYR A 14 7.52 -11.62 -1.07
C TYR A 14 7.73 -11.94 0.41
N ARG A 15 7.11 -13.00 0.97
CA ARG A 15 7.32 -13.36 2.38
C ARG A 15 8.76 -13.82 2.64
N SER A 16 9.33 -14.59 1.73
CA SER A 16 10.74 -15.01 1.82
C SER A 16 11.68 -13.81 1.72
N ALA A 17 11.45 -12.92 0.75
CA ALA A 17 12.28 -11.74 0.55
C ALA A 17 12.27 -10.81 1.78
N LEU A 18 11.10 -10.61 2.39
CA LEU A 18 10.92 -9.75 3.56
C LEU A 18 11.39 -10.37 4.89
N LYS A 19 11.63 -11.69 4.95
CA LYS A 19 12.04 -12.40 6.17
C LYS A 19 13.40 -11.94 6.70
N SER A 20 14.29 -11.49 5.82
CA SER A 20 15.64 -11.03 6.17
C SER A 20 15.67 -9.65 6.86
N SER A 21 14.53 -8.95 6.92
CA SER A 21 14.44 -7.54 7.33
C SER A 21 15.37 -6.59 6.56
N LEU A 22 15.89 -7.02 5.41
CA LEU A 22 16.62 -6.18 4.46
C LEU A 22 15.64 -5.39 3.58
N GLU A 23 16.15 -4.32 2.98
CA GLU A 23 15.42 -3.57 1.98
C GLU A 23 15.41 -4.36 0.67
N ILE A 24 14.25 -4.50 0.06
CA ILE A 24 14.09 -5.11 -1.26
C ILE A 24 13.43 -4.10 -2.21
N THR A 25 13.78 -4.16 -3.49
CA THR A 25 13.14 -3.34 -4.51
C THR A 25 11.78 -3.93 -4.87
N VAL A 26 10.77 -3.10 -5.06
CA VAL A 26 9.44 -3.53 -5.51
C VAL A 26 9.54 -4.24 -6.88
N ASN A 27 10.49 -3.82 -7.72
CA ASN A 27 10.76 -4.46 -9.01
C ASN A 27 11.11 -5.95 -8.91
N SER A 28 11.77 -6.37 -7.81
CA SER A 28 12.10 -7.78 -7.60
C SER A 28 10.87 -8.68 -7.42
N LEU A 29 9.72 -8.10 -7.05
CA LEU A 29 8.45 -8.81 -6.80
C LEU A 29 7.47 -8.69 -7.97
N THR A 30 7.72 -7.78 -8.92
CA THR A 30 6.80 -7.52 -10.05
C THR A 30 6.52 -8.78 -10.86
N ASN A 31 7.55 -9.57 -11.18
CA ASN A 31 7.38 -10.77 -12.00
C ASN A 31 6.48 -11.83 -11.35
N SER A 32 6.65 -12.09 -10.04
CA SER A 32 5.81 -13.07 -9.34
C SER A 32 4.37 -12.58 -9.22
N HIS A 33 4.17 -11.28 -8.97
CA HIS A 33 2.86 -10.66 -8.90
C HIS A 33 2.12 -10.71 -10.25
N LEU A 34 2.81 -10.43 -11.35
CA LEU A 34 2.23 -10.44 -12.69
C LEU A 34 1.90 -11.85 -13.20
N LYS A 35 2.73 -12.85 -12.86
CA LYS A 35 2.44 -14.28 -13.13
C LYS A 35 1.21 -14.79 -12.38
N MET A 36 0.84 -14.14 -11.28
CA MET A 36 -0.37 -14.47 -10.53
C MET A 36 -1.63 -14.18 -11.35
N GLU A 37 -1.61 -13.27 -12.35
CA GLU A 37 -2.80 -12.86 -13.11
C GLU A 37 -3.98 -12.48 -12.19
N SER A 38 -3.72 -11.56 -11.26
CA SER A 38 -4.73 -11.10 -10.30
C SER A 38 -5.99 -10.59 -11.01
N ILE A 39 -7.17 -10.99 -10.52
CA ILE A 39 -8.45 -10.44 -10.96
C ILE A 39 -8.54 -8.92 -10.69
N LEU A 40 -7.79 -8.44 -9.70
CA LEU A 40 -7.68 -7.02 -9.35
C LEU A 40 -6.58 -6.29 -10.13
N HIS A 41 -5.92 -6.95 -11.09
CA HIS A 41 -4.87 -6.38 -11.94
C HIS A 41 -4.87 -7.02 -13.34
N PRO A 42 -6.03 -7.05 -14.04
CA PRO A 42 -6.19 -7.79 -15.29
C PRO A 42 -5.27 -7.33 -16.41
N TYR A 43 -4.90 -6.04 -16.47
CA TYR A 43 -4.02 -5.51 -17.50
C TYR A 43 -2.55 -5.39 -17.06
N GLY A 44 -2.17 -5.99 -15.92
CA GLY A 44 -0.81 -5.87 -15.39
C GLY A 44 0.29 -6.31 -16.36
N ASN A 45 0.05 -7.38 -17.13
CA ASN A 45 0.97 -7.90 -18.14
C ASN A 45 0.97 -7.13 -19.47
N ASN A 46 0.05 -6.17 -19.65
CA ASN A 46 -0.01 -5.37 -20.87
C ASN A 46 0.79 -4.07 -20.69
N PRO A 47 1.92 -3.87 -21.41
CA PRO A 47 2.73 -2.66 -21.28
C PRO A 47 2.07 -1.42 -21.91
N ASP A 48 1.18 -1.60 -22.89
CA ASP A 48 0.57 -0.53 -23.68
C ASP A 48 -0.73 0.00 -23.08
N ILE A 49 -1.24 -0.65 -22.03
CA ILE A 49 -2.51 -0.32 -21.37
C ILE A 49 -2.26 -0.08 -19.88
N VAL A 50 -2.68 1.08 -19.39
CA VAL A 50 -2.76 1.37 -17.96
C VAL A 50 -4.06 0.80 -17.41
N ASP A 51 -3.95 -0.05 -16.40
CA ASP A 51 -5.09 -0.57 -15.66
C ASP A 51 -5.64 0.50 -14.71
N ILE A 52 -6.55 1.34 -15.22
CA ILE A 52 -7.10 2.46 -14.43
C ILE A 52 -7.84 1.96 -13.20
N SER A 53 -8.55 0.84 -13.30
CA SER A 53 -9.28 0.28 -12.16
C SER A 53 -8.32 -0.12 -11.03
N THR A 54 -7.20 -0.77 -11.38
CA THR A 54 -6.15 -1.16 -10.42
C THR A 54 -5.43 0.06 -9.84
N LEU A 55 -5.09 1.04 -10.68
CA LEU A 55 -4.43 2.26 -10.22
C LEU A 55 -5.33 3.04 -9.25
N VAL A 56 -6.62 3.19 -9.58
CA VAL A 56 -7.61 3.80 -8.68
C VAL A 56 -7.74 3.00 -7.39
N TYR A 57 -7.84 1.66 -7.48
CA TYR A 57 -7.95 0.78 -6.32
C TYR A 57 -6.79 0.95 -5.33
N THR A 58 -5.56 1.06 -5.85
CA THR A 58 -4.34 1.23 -5.04
C THR A 58 -4.22 2.66 -4.50
N LEU A 59 -4.53 3.69 -5.30
CA LEU A 59 -4.57 5.10 -4.87
C LEU A 59 -5.54 5.35 -3.70
N LEU A 60 -6.63 4.59 -3.62
CA LEU A 60 -7.60 4.68 -2.52
C LEU A 60 -7.15 3.96 -1.23
N ARG A 61 -6.12 3.10 -1.30
CA ARG A 61 -5.61 2.29 -0.17
C ARG A 61 -4.25 2.71 0.33
N LEU A 62 -3.46 3.36 -0.53
CA LEU A 62 -2.12 3.84 -0.23
C LEU A 62 -2.15 5.35 -0.01
N PRO A 63 -1.28 5.89 0.87
CA PRO A 63 -1.29 7.32 1.14
C PRO A 63 -0.76 8.11 -0.07
N SER A 64 -1.26 9.33 -0.28
CA SER A 64 -0.80 10.21 -1.37
C SER A 64 0.66 10.66 -1.24
N THR A 65 1.28 10.43 -0.07
CA THR A 65 2.71 10.62 0.17
C THR A 65 3.58 9.58 -0.56
N LEU A 66 2.98 8.47 -1.03
CA LEU A 66 3.71 7.43 -1.76
C LEU A 66 4.37 7.96 -3.04
N ASP A 67 3.75 8.95 -3.71
CA ASP A 67 4.32 9.68 -4.86
C ASP A 67 5.75 10.21 -4.62
N LYS A 68 6.08 10.50 -3.35
CA LYS A 68 7.36 11.08 -2.92
C LYS A 68 8.20 10.09 -2.11
N THR A 69 7.71 8.88 -1.89
CA THR A 69 8.34 7.90 -1.03
C THR A 69 9.45 7.17 -1.81
N LYS A 70 10.57 6.91 -1.14
CA LYS A 70 11.67 6.07 -1.66
C LYS A 70 11.69 4.69 -0.99
N LEU A 71 11.27 4.62 0.27
CA LEU A 71 11.24 3.42 1.07
C LEU A 71 9.98 3.37 1.93
N VAL A 72 9.26 2.24 1.87
CA VAL A 72 8.19 1.91 2.80
C VAL A 72 8.72 0.93 3.84
N VAL A 73 8.63 1.30 5.11
CA VAL A 73 9.06 0.50 6.25
C VAL A 73 7.81 0.07 7.01
N MET A 74 7.62 -1.24 7.13
CA MET A 74 6.50 -1.84 7.84
C MET A 74 6.98 -2.39 9.18
N GLY A 75 6.20 -2.22 10.24
CA GLY A 75 6.51 -2.74 11.57
C GLY A 75 5.27 -2.76 12.45
N GLN A 76 5.31 -3.52 13.54
CA GLN A 76 4.11 -3.77 14.35
C GLN A 76 3.86 -2.71 15.43
N SER A 77 4.94 -2.11 15.94
CA SER A 77 4.87 -1.12 17.02
C SER A 77 5.98 -0.08 16.89
N PRO A 78 5.86 1.11 17.51
CA PRO A 78 6.92 2.12 17.51
C PRO A 78 8.28 1.60 17.98
N GLU A 79 8.30 0.71 18.98
CA GLU A 79 9.53 0.11 19.53
C GLU A 79 10.25 -0.76 18.48
N VAL A 80 9.50 -1.46 17.62
CA VAL A 80 10.05 -2.21 16.49
C VAL A 80 10.73 -1.27 15.49
N PHE A 81 10.16 -0.08 15.26
CA PHE A 81 10.78 0.94 14.42
C PHE A 81 12.06 1.51 15.05
N GLU A 82 12.05 1.82 16.34
CA GLU A 82 13.23 2.29 17.08
C GLU A 82 14.39 1.29 16.97
N ASN A 83 14.12 0.02 17.27
CA ASN A 83 15.12 -1.06 17.14
C ASN A 83 15.56 -1.28 15.69
N GLY A 84 14.70 -0.99 14.72
CA GLY A 84 14.98 -1.09 13.29
C GLY A 84 15.79 0.07 12.70
N GLY A 85 16.17 1.06 13.53
CA GLY A 85 16.93 2.24 13.12
C GLY A 85 16.07 3.45 12.73
N TYR A 86 14.80 3.46 13.09
CA TYR A 86 13.85 4.54 12.81
C TYR A 86 13.28 5.12 14.12
N PRO A 87 14.06 5.94 14.84
CA PRO A 87 13.62 6.47 16.12
C PRO A 87 12.46 7.46 15.97
N ASN A 88 11.56 7.48 16.96
CA ASN A 88 10.49 8.46 17.08
C ASN A 88 9.55 8.56 15.86
N VAL A 89 9.23 7.44 15.18
CA VAL A 89 8.32 7.43 14.03
C VAL A 89 6.97 8.10 14.31
N THR A 90 6.48 8.02 15.55
CA THR A 90 5.21 8.65 15.98
C THR A 90 5.27 10.17 15.98
N SER A 91 6.46 10.78 16.01
CA SER A 91 6.66 12.22 15.89
C SER A 91 6.62 12.73 14.44
N TRP A 92 6.74 11.83 13.46
CA TRP A 92 6.67 12.22 12.06
C TRP A 92 5.24 12.63 11.69
N PRO A 93 5.06 13.44 10.62
CA PRO A 93 3.74 13.79 10.13
C PRO A 93 2.87 12.55 9.83
N LYS A 94 1.73 12.45 10.49
CA LYS A 94 0.76 11.37 10.28
C LYS A 94 0.07 11.53 8.93
N CYS A 95 -0.02 10.44 8.16
CA CYS A 95 -0.72 10.45 6.88
C CYS A 95 -2.24 10.45 7.10
N PRO A 96 -3.01 11.12 6.22
CA PRO A 96 -4.47 11.02 6.22
C PRO A 96 -4.95 9.57 6.05
N PRO A 97 -6.13 9.22 6.62
CA PRO A 97 -6.68 7.88 6.48
C PRO A 97 -7.08 7.60 5.03
N THR A 98 -6.86 6.36 4.60
CA THR A 98 -7.32 5.80 3.32
C THR A 98 -8.48 4.83 3.55
N ALA A 99 -9.03 4.21 2.49
CA ALA A 99 -10.12 3.24 2.62
C ALA A 99 -9.80 2.09 3.60
N ARG A 100 -8.55 1.62 3.61
CA ARG A 100 -7.98 0.83 4.70
C ARG A 100 -7.35 1.78 5.72
N ARG A 101 -7.87 1.83 6.94
CA ARG A 101 -7.47 2.78 8.00
C ARG A 101 -6.18 2.36 8.72
N ARG A 102 -5.08 2.19 7.99
CA ARG A 102 -3.77 1.88 8.58
C ARG A 102 -3.11 3.14 9.13
N VAL A 103 -2.43 2.99 10.27
CA VAL A 103 -1.66 4.08 10.86
C VAL A 103 -0.36 4.20 10.09
N ARG A 104 -0.13 5.39 9.52
CA ARG A 104 1.04 5.67 8.69
C ARG A 104 1.62 7.02 9.03
N TYR A 105 2.94 7.10 8.95
CA TYR A 105 3.71 8.30 9.17
C TYR A 105 4.69 8.50 8.02
N PHE A 106 4.86 9.73 7.56
CA PHE A 106 5.76 10.03 6.44
C PHE A 106 6.78 11.07 6.84
N ASN A 107 8.07 10.75 6.68
CA ASN A 107 9.15 11.70 6.88
C ASN A 107 9.53 12.34 5.53
N PRO A 108 9.21 13.64 5.32
CA PRO A 108 9.47 14.31 4.05
C PRO A 108 10.96 14.56 3.78
N SER A 109 11.81 14.65 4.81
CA SER A 109 13.24 14.97 4.66
C SER A 109 14.03 13.78 4.11
N ILE A 110 13.69 12.57 4.55
CA ILE A 110 14.36 11.32 4.13
C ILE A 110 13.51 10.48 3.15
N HIS A 111 12.28 10.92 2.86
CA HIS A 111 11.35 10.27 1.94
C HIS A 111 10.97 8.83 2.33
N ILE A 112 10.76 8.60 3.62
CA ILE A 112 10.40 7.29 4.18
C ILE A 112 8.97 7.31 4.68
N LEU A 113 8.21 6.28 4.29
CA LEU A 113 6.88 6.00 4.81
C LEU A 113 6.97 4.87 5.84
N ALA A 114 6.62 5.15 7.08
CA ALA A 114 6.42 4.13 8.11
C ALA A 114 4.96 3.71 8.14
N GLU A 115 4.70 2.40 8.08
CA GLU A 115 3.37 1.80 8.13
C GLU A 115 3.26 0.81 9.29
N ILE A 116 2.35 1.07 10.21
CA ILE A 116 2.05 0.18 11.32
C ILE A 116 1.13 -0.93 10.79
N ILE A 117 1.58 -2.18 10.94
CA ILE A 117 0.84 -3.37 10.51
C ILE A 117 0.38 -4.18 11.72
N SER A 118 -0.84 -4.73 11.66
CA SER A 118 -1.40 -5.52 12.76
C SER A 118 -1.34 -7.02 12.53
N SER A 119 -1.14 -7.45 11.29
CA SER A 119 -1.18 -8.86 10.92
C SER A 119 -0.30 -9.20 9.71
N ILE A 120 -0.10 -10.49 9.47
CA ILE A 120 0.55 -10.97 8.24
C ILE A 120 -0.29 -10.64 6.99
N SER A 121 -1.63 -10.65 7.12
CA SER A 121 -2.53 -10.28 6.03
C SER A 121 -2.40 -8.80 5.65
N ASP A 122 -2.03 -7.93 6.59
CA ASP A 122 -1.69 -6.53 6.26
C ASP A 122 -0.44 -6.46 5.37
N VAL A 123 0.58 -7.27 5.64
CA VAL A 123 1.77 -7.37 4.78
C VAL A 123 1.36 -7.81 3.38
N ASP A 124 0.56 -8.88 3.29
CA ASP A 124 0.10 -9.42 2.02
C ASP A 124 -0.65 -8.35 1.18
N ASP A 125 -1.54 -7.57 1.80
CA ASP A 125 -2.31 -6.50 1.13
C ASP A 125 -1.45 -5.30 0.74
N VAL A 126 -0.57 -4.83 1.64
CA VAL A 126 0.30 -3.67 1.40
C VAL A 126 1.30 -3.96 0.30
N VAL A 127 1.97 -5.12 0.33
CA VAL A 127 2.97 -5.50 -0.66
C VAL A 127 2.35 -5.60 -2.05
N ASN A 128 1.24 -6.34 -2.20
CA ASN A 128 0.59 -6.47 -3.50
C ASN A 128 0.03 -5.13 -4.00
N SER A 129 -0.50 -4.29 -3.11
CA SER A 129 -0.96 -2.94 -3.47
C SER A 129 0.18 -2.06 -3.98
N ILE A 130 1.35 -2.09 -3.32
CA ILE A 130 2.54 -1.32 -3.73
C ILE A 130 3.08 -1.82 -5.08
N VAL A 131 3.15 -3.14 -5.29
CA VAL A 131 3.61 -3.71 -6.56
C VAL A 131 2.69 -3.31 -7.71
N ALA A 132 1.37 -3.43 -7.53
CA ALA A 132 0.39 -3.02 -8.53
C ALA A 132 0.45 -1.50 -8.79
N TYR A 133 0.55 -0.69 -7.73
CA TYR A 133 0.69 0.77 -7.84
C TYR A 133 1.93 1.16 -8.65
N GLN A 134 3.11 0.62 -8.32
CA GLN A 134 4.33 0.94 -9.04
C GLN A 134 4.26 0.49 -10.50
N THR A 135 3.69 -0.69 -10.76
CA THR A 135 3.54 -1.24 -12.11
C THR A 135 2.71 -0.30 -12.98
N GLU A 136 1.53 0.10 -12.50
CA GLU A 136 0.64 0.99 -13.26
C GLU A 136 1.14 2.43 -13.32
N TRP A 137 1.79 2.92 -12.26
CA TRP A 137 2.45 4.22 -12.28
C TRP A 137 3.53 4.28 -13.36
N ASN A 138 4.38 3.25 -13.45
CA ASN A 138 5.48 3.22 -14.40
C ASN A 138 4.99 3.04 -15.84
N LYS A 139 3.93 2.27 -16.07
CA LYS A 139 3.26 2.20 -17.37
C LYS A 139 2.69 3.56 -17.78
N LEU A 140 2.00 4.23 -16.86
CA LEU A 140 1.49 5.58 -17.09
C LEU A 140 2.63 6.57 -17.37
N HIS A 141 3.70 6.56 -16.57
CA HIS A 141 4.91 7.35 -16.82
C HIS A 141 5.45 7.15 -18.25
N HIS A 142 5.61 5.89 -18.66
CA HIS A 142 6.13 5.54 -19.98
C HIS A 142 5.23 6.07 -21.11
N LEU A 143 3.92 5.80 -21.06
CA LEU A 143 2.98 6.25 -22.08
C LEU A 143 2.90 7.78 -22.16
N LEU A 144 2.93 8.48 -21.02
CA LEU A 144 2.94 9.94 -21.01
C LEU A 144 4.23 10.49 -21.63
N LYS A 145 5.38 9.87 -21.38
CA LYS A 145 6.66 10.26 -22.00
C LYS A 145 6.69 9.99 -23.50
N LEU A 146 6.11 8.87 -23.93
CA LEU A 146 6.02 8.48 -25.33
C LEU A 146 5.15 9.47 -26.14
N HIS A 147 3.98 9.84 -25.62
CA HIS A 147 3.02 10.68 -26.34
C HIS A 147 3.21 12.18 -26.14
N TYR A 148 3.86 12.60 -25.06
CA TYR A 148 4.10 14.02 -24.76
C TYR A 148 5.59 14.28 -24.50
N PRO A 149 6.37 14.60 -25.55
CA PRO A 149 7.81 14.84 -25.43
C PRO A 149 8.18 15.96 -24.45
N HIS A 150 7.29 16.94 -24.26
CA HIS A 150 7.47 17.99 -23.26
C HIS A 150 6.30 18.05 -22.27
N LEU A 151 6.62 18.39 -21.02
CA LEU A 151 5.63 18.55 -19.94
C LEU A 151 4.54 19.59 -20.27
N ARG A 152 4.85 20.61 -21.08
CA ARG A 152 3.88 21.61 -21.53
C ARG A 152 2.77 21.00 -22.39
N ASP A 153 3.10 19.98 -23.18
CA ASP A 153 2.16 19.30 -24.07
C ASP A 153 1.22 18.41 -23.25
N LEU A 154 1.77 17.71 -22.25
CA LEU A 154 0.98 16.98 -21.27
C LEU A 154 -0.02 17.91 -20.55
N LYS A 155 0.44 19.07 -20.06
CA LYS A 155 -0.44 20.04 -19.36
C LYS A 155 -1.60 20.50 -20.26
N LYS A 156 -1.33 20.79 -21.54
CA LYS A 156 -2.36 21.13 -22.53
C LYS A 156 -3.33 19.96 -22.76
N ALA A 157 -2.82 18.73 -22.86
CA ALA A 157 -3.63 17.53 -23.08
C ALA A 157 -4.53 17.18 -21.89
N ILE A 158 -4.07 17.41 -20.66
CA ILE A 158 -4.89 17.27 -19.45
C ILE A 158 -6.02 18.30 -19.44
N HIS A 159 -5.74 19.56 -19.77
CA HIS A 159 -6.74 20.62 -19.79
C HIS A 159 -7.81 20.40 -20.88
N SER A 160 -7.38 20.05 -22.09
CA SER A 160 -8.27 19.73 -23.22
C SER A 160 -8.91 18.35 -23.16
N LYS A 161 -8.52 17.51 -22.19
CA LYS A 161 -8.93 16.10 -22.05
C LYS A 161 -8.52 15.19 -23.23
N ASN A 162 -7.65 15.63 -24.14
CA ASN A 162 -7.08 14.80 -25.21
C ASN A 162 -6.27 13.60 -24.70
N ILE A 163 -5.84 13.66 -23.42
CA ILE A 163 -5.19 12.55 -22.72
C ILE A 163 -6.06 11.28 -22.64
N ILE A 164 -7.39 11.41 -22.67
CA ILE A 164 -8.33 10.27 -22.64
C ILE A 164 -8.09 9.35 -23.85
N ASN A 165 -8.03 9.94 -25.04
CA ASN A 165 -7.80 9.21 -26.28
C ASN A 165 -6.38 8.63 -26.33
N THR A 166 -5.41 9.38 -25.80
CA THR A 166 -4.00 8.97 -25.78
C THR A 166 -3.79 7.74 -24.90
N LEU A 167 -4.41 7.71 -23.72
CA LEU A 167 -4.36 6.56 -22.81
C LEU A 167 -5.33 5.43 -23.21
N LYS A 168 -6.18 5.64 -24.23
CA LYS A 168 -7.23 4.71 -24.68
C LYS A 168 -8.19 4.32 -23.55
N ILE A 169 -8.55 5.27 -22.69
CA ILE A 169 -9.43 5.06 -21.53
C ILE A 169 -10.80 5.71 -21.74
N THR A 170 -11.80 5.33 -20.94
CA THR A 170 -13.11 5.96 -21.00
C THR A 170 -13.12 7.32 -20.27
N PRO A 171 -14.08 8.22 -20.57
CA PRO A 171 -14.29 9.44 -19.78
C PRO A 171 -14.56 9.16 -18.29
N LYS A 172 -15.19 8.02 -17.97
CA LYS A 172 -15.47 7.60 -16.60
C LYS A 172 -14.18 7.17 -15.88
N ASP A 173 -13.32 6.43 -16.55
CA ASP A 173 -11.99 6.07 -16.04
C ASP A 173 -11.16 7.33 -15.75
N TRP A 174 -11.18 8.29 -16.66
CA TRP A 174 -10.51 9.56 -16.47
C TRP A 174 -11.03 10.33 -15.25
N GLN A 175 -12.35 10.38 -15.07
CA GLN A 175 -12.97 11.00 -13.90
C GLN A 175 -12.55 10.30 -12.60
N ASN A 176 -12.62 8.97 -12.55
CA ASN A 176 -12.22 8.17 -11.39
C ASN A 176 -10.74 8.37 -11.06
N LEU A 177 -9.87 8.38 -12.07
CA LEU A 177 -8.45 8.64 -11.90
C LEU A 177 -8.20 10.03 -11.33
N CYS A 178 -8.81 11.08 -11.89
CA CYS A 178 -8.66 12.44 -11.36
C CYS A 178 -9.17 12.55 -9.91
N GLN A 179 -10.31 11.92 -9.61
CA GLN A 179 -10.88 11.91 -8.26
C GLN A 179 -9.96 11.21 -7.25
N SER A 180 -9.43 10.03 -7.59
CA SER A 180 -8.51 9.27 -6.73
C SER A 180 -7.15 9.95 -6.59
N LEU A 181 -6.70 10.70 -7.60
CA LEU A 181 -5.51 11.54 -7.50
C LEU A 181 -5.73 12.76 -6.58
N GLY A 182 -6.97 13.20 -6.43
CA GLY A 182 -7.40 14.29 -5.56
C GLY A 182 -7.34 15.66 -6.24
N LYS A 183 -7.65 16.73 -5.49
CA LYS A 183 -7.77 18.11 -6.01
C LYS A 183 -6.53 18.59 -6.80
N ASN A 184 -5.35 18.08 -6.46
CA ASN A 184 -4.08 18.42 -7.09
C ASN A 184 -3.65 17.42 -8.17
N TYR A 185 -4.59 16.74 -8.85
CA TYR A 185 -4.29 15.70 -9.83
C TYR A 185 -3.32 16.19 -10.93
N SER A 186 -3.45 17.42 -11.41
CA SER A 186 -2.54 17.99 -12.43
C SER A 186 -1.07 18.03 -11.96
N LEU A 187 -0.84 18.38 -10.69
CA LEU A 187 0.50 18.32 -10.09
C LEU A 187 0.98 16.87 -9.95
N ARG A 188 0.10 15.93 -9.62
CA ARG A 188 0.44 14.51 -9.53
C ARG A 188 0.77 13.91 -10.91
N PHE A 189 0.05 14.27 -11.96
CA PHE A 189 0.44 13.92 -13.34
C PHE A 189 1.81 14.47 -13.72
N THR A 190 2.15 15.68 -13.27
CA THR A 190 3.50 16.23 -13.46
C THR A 190 4.55 15.36 -12.73
N ARG A 191 4.24 14.83 -11.54
CA ARG A 191 5.13 13.88 -10.86
C ARG A 191 5.24 12.56 -11.58
N ILE A 192 4.11 11.97 -11.99
CA ILE A 192 4.09 10.72 -12.77
C ILE A 192 4.94 10.90 -14.02
N TYR A 193 4.80 12.01 -14.73
CA TYR A 193 5.61 12.32 -15.90
C TYR A 193 7.11 12.44 -15.60
N ASN A 194 7.50 13.02 -14.46
CA ASN A 194 8.91 13.27 -14.14
C ASN A 194 9.61 12.10 -13.43
N LEU A 195 8.86 11.22 -12.77
CA LEU A 195 9.41 10.20 -11.89
C LEU A 195 8.95 8.81 -12.31
N HIS A 196 9.90 8.02 -12.80
CA HIS A 196 9.78 6.57 -12.82
C HIS A 196 9.98 6.04 -11.39
N HIS A 197 8.98 5.36 -10.83
CA HIS A 197 9.07 4.84 -9.46
C HIS A 197 9.98 3.61 -9.38
N ASN A 198 10.83 3.62 -8.35
CA ASN A 198 11.62 2.47 -7.93
C ASN A 198 11.58 2.40 -6.39
N LEU A 199 10.40 2.07 -5.87
CA LEU A 199 10.15 1.94 -4.45
C LEU A 199 10.93 0.76 -3.88
N ARG A 200 11.36 0.93 -2.62
CA ARG A 200 11.87 -0.15 -1.79
C ARG A 200 10.88 -0.42 -0.66
N ILE A 201 10.87 -1.65 -0.19
CA ILE A 201 10.08 -2.06 0.97
C ILE A 201 10.96 -2.80 1.97
N ARG A 202 10.65 -2.65 3.26
CA ARG A 202 11.33 -3.33 4.37
C ARG A 202 10.30 -3.72 5.42
N LEU A 203 10.41 -4.94 5.94
CA LEU A 203 9.60 -5.43 7.05
C LEU A 203 10.47 -5.58 8.28
N LEU A 204 10.19 -4.78 9.31
CA LEU A 204 10.82 -4.86 10.63
C LEU A 204 10.06 -5.89 11.46
N ALA A 205 10.75 -6.93 11.92
CA ALA A 205 10.25 -7.97 12.83
C ALA A 205 8.82 -8.47 12.49
N GLY A 206 8.75 -9.33 11.47
CA GLY A 206 7.51 -9.96 11.00
C GLY A 206 7.29 -11.38 11.52
N SER A 207 7.87 -11.76 12.68
CA SER A 207 7.72 -13.13 13.16
C SER A 207 6.34 -13.36 13.76
N TRP A 208 5.85 -14.60 13.71
CA TRP A 208 4.59 -14.99 14.37
C TRP A 208 4.60 -14.67 15.88
N ILE A 209 5.77 -14.77 16.53
CA ILE A 209 5.94 -14.45 17.94
C ILE A 209 5.68 -12.96 18.20
N ASP A 210 6.13 -12.08 17.30
CA ASP A 210 5.90 -10.64 17.43
C ASP A 210 4.41 -10.31 17.30
N TYR A 211 3.71 -10.96 16.36
CA TYR A 211 2.26 -10.80 16.21
C TYR A 211 1.48 -11.28 17.45
N THR A 212 1.91 -12.40 18.05
CA THR A 212 1.32 -12.91 19.30
C THR A 212 1.53 -11.92 20.45
N LYS A 213 2.74 -11.38 20.62
CA LYS A 213 3.02 -10.36 21.64
C LYS A 213 2.16 -9.11 21.45
N THR A 214 2.03 -8.64 20.21
CA THR A 214 1.18 -7.48 19.88
C THR A 214 -0.29 -7.75 20.25
N THR A 215 -0.80 -8.95 19.97
CA THR A 215 -2.17 -9.34 20.35
C THR A 215 -2.36 -9.43 21.87
N GLN A 216 -1.37 -9.98 22.58
CA GLN A 216 -1.40 -10.03 24.05
C GLN A 216 -1.37 -8.63 24.67
N LEU A 217 -0.54 -7.72 24.15
CA LEU A 217 -0.48 -6.33 24.59
C LEU A 217 -1.81 -5.60 24.34
N TRP A 218 -2.41 -5.82 23.17
CA TRP A 218 -3.74 -5.32 22.86
C TRP A 218 -4.79 -5.82 23.88
N TRP A 219 -4.81 -7.12 24.17
CA TRP A 219 -5.74 -7.70 25.14
C TRP A 219 -5.53 -7.12 26.55
N ARG A 220 -4.28 -7.02 27.01
CA ARG A 220 -3.93 -6.47 28.33
C ARG A 220 -4.37 -5.02 28.50
N ASN A 221 -4.43 -4.25 27.41
CA ASN A 221 -4.90 -2.86 27.44
C ASN A 221 -6.44 -2.75 27.48
N ILE A 222 -7.15 -3.74 26.93
CA ILE A 222 -8.63 -3.73 26.86
C ILE A 222 -9.25 -4.40 28.08
N GLU A 223 -8.69 -5.51 28.55
CA GLU A 223 -9.20 -6.29 29.69
C GLU A 223 -9.55 -5.43 30.92
N PRO A 224 -8.74 -4.43 31.35
CA PRO A 224 -9.09 -3.58 32.49
C PRO A 224 -10.35 -2.72 32.25
N HIS A 225 -10.57 -2.29 31.01
CA HIS A 225 -11.76 -1.52 30.62
C HIS A 225 -13.01 -2.40 30.56
N LEU A 226 -12.85 -3.71 30.33
CA LEU A 226 -13.92 -4.68 30.46
C LEU A 226 -14.20 -5.01 31.93
N ALA A 227 -13.16 -5.04 32.77
CA ALA A 227 -13.24 -5.30 34.20
C ALA A 227 -14.02 -4.20 34.97
N SER A 228 -14.02 -2.95 34.51
CA SER A 228 -14.69 -1.82 35.18
C SER A 228 -16.21 -1.72 34.96
N GLN A 229 -16.77 -2.39 33.95
CA GLN A 229 -18.23 -2.47 33.77
C GLN A 229 -18.83 -3.48 34.78
N LYS A 230 -19.64 -3.00 35.73
CA LYS A 230 -20.24 -3.80 36.83
C LYS A 230 -21.25 -4.86 36.33
N SER A 231 -20.78 -5.95 35.74
CA SER A 231 -21.59 -7.13 35.42
C SER A 231 -20.93 -8.39 35.99
N PRO A 232 -21.57 -9.10 36.94
CA PRO A 232 -20.97 -10.18 37.73
C PRO A 232 -21.03 -11.56 37.05
N THR A 233 -20.71 -11.65 35.76
CA THR A 233 -20.54 -12.91 35.01
C THR A 233 -19.53 -12.71 33.89
N LYS A 234 -18.23 -12.72 34.24
CA LYS A 234 -17.13 -12.34 33.32
C LYS A 234 -16.25 -13.48 32.82
N ALA A 235 -16.24 -14.64 33.50
CA ALA A 235 -15.44 -15.78 33.05
C ALA A 235 -16.10 -16.59 31.92
N ASP A 236 -17.44 -16.53 31.79
CA ASP A 236 -18.21 -17.40 30.89
C ASP A 236 -18.74 -16.70 29.63
N ARG A 237 -18.29 -15.47 29.34
CA ARG A 237 -18.70 -14.79 28.10
C ARG A 237 -17.87 -15.32 26.93
N PRO A 238 -18.50 -15.87 25.87
CA PRO A 238 -17.76 -16.33 24.71
C PRO A 238 -17.11 -15.12 24.01
N VAL A 239 -15.78 -15.09 23.98
CA VAL A 239 -15.02 -14.14 23.18
C VAL A 239 -14.94 -14.67 21.76
N TYR A 240 -15.59 -13.98 20.84
CA TYR A 240 -15.50 -14.31 19.42
C TYR A 240 -14.40 -13.48 18.76
N PHE A 241 -13.35 -14.17 18.32
CA PHE A 241 -12.34 -13.57 17.45
C PHE A 241 -12.89 -13.49 16.04
N ILE A 242 -13.09 -12.27 15.55
CA ILE A 242 -13.57 -12.03 14.19
C ILE A 242 -12.41 -11.42 13.39
N SER A 243 -11.91 -12.19 12.41
CA SER A 243 -10.92 -11.81 11.40
C SER A 243 -9.43 -11.83 11.81
N SER A 244 -8.58 -11.59 10.80
CA SER A 244 -7.11 -11.47 10.87
C SER A 244 -6.59 -10.18 11.52
N ASN A 245 -7.46 -9.35 12.10
CA ASN A 245 -7.10 -8.15 12.86
C ASN A 245 -7.62 -8.24 14.30
N THR A 246 -6.93 -7.60 15.25
CA THR A 246 -7.33 -7.54 16.66
C THR A 246 -8.62 -6.71 16.84
N HIS A 247 -9.77 -7.36 16.66
CA HIS A 247 -11.09 -6.84 16.96
C HIS A 247 -11.85 -7.89 17.74
N SER A 248 -12.60 -7.47 18.75
CA SER A 248 -13.53 -8.30 19.50
C SER A 248 -14.91 -7.67 19.48
N LEU A 249 -15.93 -8.48 19.27
CA LEU A 249 -17.30 -8.14 19.66
C LEU A 249 -17.52 -8.72 21.07
N LEU A 250 -18.18 -7.95 21.92
CA LEU A 250 -18.52 -8.32 23.30
C LEU A 250 -20.04 -8.26 23.48
#